data_AF-A0A556R8Z5-F1
#
_entry.id   AF-A0A556R8Z5-F1
#
_cell.length_a   1.000
_cell.length_b   1.000
_cell.length_c   1.000
_cell.angle_alpha   90.00
_cell.angle_beta   90.00
_cell.angle_gamma   90.00
#
_symmetry.space_group_name_H-M   'P 1'
#
loop_
_entity.id
_entity.type
_entity.pdbx_description
1 polymer ?
#
loop_
_entity_poly.entity_id
_entity_poly.type
_entity_poly.pdbx_seq_one_letter_code
_entity_poly.pdbx_strand_id
1 'polypeptide(L)'
;MMNEQTQERDDDEPIDDSTRASAPRHAVDMKDLPDLQEDRSESGNPRSEFTTVYDIIDRIQAMLDEAKAPIFSPGLVKVDRDELSDDLNELKKMLPVQLERASALMREAERRLNTAQTQANATISDAQSRAADIVKEAGEQARFLAGQENVVAIARQNAQTIIDTAQAQADRLVQGANGYAAQVMGELDTQLDKMGQDVRAGLEVLHQREQEAARSMNASAPDQGEETQG
;
A
#
# COMPACT_ATOMS: atom_id res chain seq x y z
N MET A 1 -1.93 24.12 43.35
CA MET A 1 -3.37 24.42 43.57
C MET A 1 -3.84 25.14 42.31
N MET A 2 -4.32 24.40 41.31
CA MET A 2 -5.74 24.04 41.08
C MET A 2 -6.61 25.24 40.66
N ASN A 3 -6.87 25.36 39.35
CA ASN A 3 -8.20 25.26 38.70
C ASN A 3 -8.06 25.78 37.26
N GLU A 4 -8.05 24.93 36.23
CA GLU A 4 -9.23 24.36 35.55
C GLU A 4 -10.23 25.42 35.07
N GLN A 5 -10.01 25.89 33.84
CA GLN A 5 -11.06 26.33 32.94
C GLN A 5 -10.96 25.49 31.66
N THR A 6 -11.77 24.44 31.66
CA THR A 6 -12.16 23.65 30.50
C THR A 6 -12.88 24.56 29.52
N GLN A 7 -12.26 24.81 28.38
CA GLN A 7 -12.93 25.38 27.21
C GLN A 7 -13.09 24.24 26.21
N GLU A 8 -14.18 23.49 26.34
CA GLU A 8 -14.71 22.64 25.28
C GLU A 8 -14.99 23.57 24.08
N ARG A 9 -14.21 23.40 23.01
CA ARG A 9 -14.53 23.92 21.69
C ARG A 9 -15.05 22.74 20.89
N ASP A 10 -16.37 22.73 20.72
CA ASP A 10 -17.07 21.94 19.72
C ASP A 10 -16.65 22.41 18.33
N ASP A 11 -15.58 21.82 17.79
CA ASP A 11 -15.26 21.87 16.37
C ASP A 11 -15.44 20.45 15.80
N ASP A 12 -16.69 19.99 15.81
CA ASP A 12 -17.14 18.80 15.08
C ASP A 12 -17.27 19.20 13.60
N GLU A 13 -16.14 19.23 12.88
CA GLU A 13 -16.13 19.33 11.43
C GLU A 13 -16.83 18.09 10.85
N PRO A 14 -17.89 18.24 10.03
CA PRO A 14 -18.45 17.09 9.33
C PRO A 14 -17.40 16.58 8.35
N ILE A 15 -16.87 15.38 8.64
CA ILE A 15 -15.98 14.65 7.73
C ILE A 15 -16.76 14.44 6.42
N ASP A 16 -16.41 15.21 5.39
CA ASP A 16 -16.91 15.06 4.02
C ASP A 16 -16.40 13.74 3.43
N ASP A 17 -17.11 12.65 3.73
CA ASP A 17 -16.91 11.31 3.18
C ASP A 17 -17.48 11.19 1.75
N SER A 18 -17.24 12.18 0.90
CA SER A 18 -17.72 12.20 -0.50
C SER A 18 -16.66 11.79 -1.52
N THR A 19 -15.45 11.41 -1.11
CA THR A 19 -14.36 11.05 -2.06
C THR A 19 -13.87 9.61 -1.98
N ARG A 20 -14.60 8.71 -1.31
CA ARG A 20 -14.29 7.28 -1.32
C ARG A 20 -14.77 6.62 -2.62
N ALA A 21 -13.92 6.73 -3.64
CA ALA A 21 -13.71 5.80 -4.74
C ALA A 21 -14.96 5.05 -5.25
N SER A 22 -15.57 5.60 -6.31
CA SER A 22 -16.38 4.85 -7.26
C SER A 22 -15.54 3.78 -7.95
N ALA A 23 -15.29 2.67 -7.27
CA ALA A 23 -14.96 1.42 -7.94
C ALA A 23 -16.24 0.91 -8.63
N PRO A 24 -16.21 0.53 -9.92
CA PRO A 24 -17.40 -0.02 -10.57
C PRO A 24 -17.67 -1.37 -9.92
N ARG A 25 -18.64 -1.42 -9.01
CA ARG A 25 -19.28 -2.68 -8.65
C ARG A 25 -19.92 -3.18 -9.93
N HIS A 26 -19.27 -4.13 -10.60
CA HIS A 26 -19.92 -4.99 -11.58
C HIS A 26 -20.99 -5.77 -10.81
N ALA A 27 -22.14 -5.11 -10.60
CA ALA A 27 -23.37 -5.80 -10.29
C ALA A 27 -23.60 -6.69 -11.51
N VAL A 28 -23.41 -8.00 -11.32
CA VAL A 28 -23.92 -8.99 -12.26
C VAL A 28 -25.43 -8.78 -12.25
N ASP A 29 -25.91 -8.07 -13.26
CA ASP A 29 -27.32 -7.79 -13.46
C ASP A 29 -28.02 -9.15 -13.57
N MET A 30 -29.04 -9.40 -12.75
CA MET A 30 -29.69 -10.72 -12.65
C MET A 30 -30.34 -11.18 -13.98
N LYS A 31 -30.43 -10.25 -14.94
CA LYS A 31 -30.92 -10.36 -16.33
C LYS A 31 -29.84 -10.75 -17.35
N ASP A 32 -28.55 -10.70 -17.00
CA ASP A 32 -27.42 -11.11 -17.84
C ASP A 32 -26.89 -12.52 -17.49
N LEU A 33 -27.53 -13.20 -16.54
CA LEU A 33 -27.34 -14.64 -16.37
C LEU A 33 -27.95 -15.36 -17.58
N PRO A 34 -27.20 -16.26 -18.27
CA PRO A 34 -27.79 -17.09 -19.30
C PRO A 34 -28.91 -17.90 -18.66
N ASP A 35 -30.12 -17.67 -19.15
CA ASP A 35 -31.31 -18.33 -18.67
C ASP A 35 -31.13 -19.84 -18.86
N LEU A 36 -30.87 -20.57 -17.78
CA LEU A 36 -30.71 -22.04 -17.78
C LEU A 36 -32.05 -22.76 -18.01
N GLN A 37 -33.07 -22.05 -18.50
CA GLN A 37 -34.44 -22.49 -18.67
C GLN A 37 -34.86 -22.67 -20.13
N GLU A 38 -34.00 -23.18 -21.00
CA GLU A 38 -34.45 -23.43 -22.38
C GLU A 38 -33.82 -24.70 -22.99
N ASP A 39 -33.99 -25.84 -22.32
CA ASP A 39 -34.24 -27.12 -23.04
C ASP A 39 -34.80 -28.23 -22.13
N ARG A 40 -35.75 -27.92 -21.24
CA ARG A 40 -36.54 -29.00 -20.60
C ARG A 40 -37.69 -29.40 -21.52
N SER A 41 -37.38 -29.65 -22.78
CA SER A 41 -38.25 -30.40 -23.68
C SER A 41 -38.57 -31.73 -22.99
N GLU A 42 -39.86 -32.05 -22.88
CA GLU A 42 -40.41 -33.23 -22.22
C GLU A 42 -39.76 -34.53 -22.71
N SER A 43 -38.62 -34.89 -22.14
CA SER A 43 -38.04 -36.21 -22.33
C SER A 43 -38.81 -37.14 -21.41
N GLY A 44 -39.72 -37.93 -22.01
CA GLY A 44 -40.52 -38.95 -21.32
C GLY A 44 -39.67 -39.66 -20.28
N ASN A 45 -40.17 -39.71 -19.04
CA ASN A 45 -39.42 -40.09 -17.85
C ASN A 45 -38.60 -41.38 -18.11
N PRO A 46 -37.28 -41.30 -18.33
CA PRO A 46 -36.49 -42.43 -18.79
C PRO A 46 -36.52 -43.59 -17.79
N ARG A 47 -36.73 -43.27 -16.50
CA ARG A 47 -36.95 -44.25 -15.44
C ARG A 47 -38.16 -45.15 -15.68
N SER A 48 -39.22 -44.64 -16.31
CA SER A 48 -40.43 -45.40 -16.61
C SER A 48 -40.19 -46.48 -17.67
N GLU A 49 -39.40 -46.17 -18.70
CA GLU A 49 -39.11 -47.11 -19.79
C GLU A 49 -38.11 -48.20 -19.37
N PHE A 50 -37.08 -47.86 -18.59
CA PHE A 50 -36.16 -48.86 -18.02
C PHE A 50 -36.89 -49.86 -17.13
N THR A 51 -37.84 -49.38 -16.33
CA THR A 51 -38.71 -50.24 -15.51
C THR A 51 -39.44 -51.26 -16.40
N THR A 52 -39.96 -50.84 -17.57
CA THR A 52 -40.70 -51.73 -18.49
C THR A 52 -39.87 -52.88 -19.08
N VAL A 53 -38.57 -52.69 -19.36
CA VAL A 53 -37.71 -53.79 -19.83
C VAL A 53 -37.41 -54.79 -18.72
N TYR A 54 -37.15 -54.30 -17.50
CA TYR A 54 -36.98 -55.18 -16.34
C TYR A 54 -38.29 -55.89 -15.99
N ASP A 55 -39.44 -55.23 -16.13
CA ASP A 55 -40.76 -55.84 -15.91
C ASP A 55 -41.02 -57.01 -16.88
N ILE A 56 -40.58 -56.93 -18.14
CA ILE A 56 -40.68 -58.03 -19.10
C ILE A 56 -39.75 -59.18 -18.71
N ILE A 57 -38.53 -58.88 -18.27
CA ILE A 57 -37.58 -59.89 -17.79
C ILE A 57 -38.13 -60.60 -16.54
N ASP A 58 -38.68 -59.86 -15.59
CA ASP A 58 -39.25 -60.40 -14.36
C ASP A 58 -40.50 -61.25 -14.64
N ARG A 59 -41.30 -60.87 -15.65
CA ARG A 59 -42.44 -61.67 -16.12
C ARG A 59 -42.01 -62.99 -16.76
N ILE A 60 -40.98 -62.96 -17.61
CA ILE A 60 -40.37 -64.17 -18.19
C ILE A 60 -39.77 -65.05 -17.08
N GLN A 61 -39.10 -64.48 -16.09
CA GLN A 61 -38.54 -65.22 -14.95
C GLN A 61 -39.63 -65.88 -14.11
N ALA A 62 -40.68 -65.14 -13.74
CA ALA A 62 -41.82 -65.69 -13.01
C ALA A 62 -42.53 -66.81 -13.78
N MET A 63 -42.65 -66.67 -15.10
CA MET A 63 -43.22 -67.71 -15.97
C MET A 63 -42.35 -68.98 -16.00
N LEU A 64 -41.02 -68.83 -15.96
CA LEU A 64 -40.09 -69.96 -15.88
C LEU A 64 -40.10 -70.64 -14.50
N ASP A 65 -40.21 -69.87 -13.43
CA ASP A 65 -40.18 -70.36 -12.05
C ASP A 65 -41.48 -71.09 -11.66
N GLU A 66 -42.63 -70.62 -12.15
CA GLU A 66 -43.96 -71.21 -11.87
C GLU A 66 -44.27 -72.42 -12.77
N ALA A 67 -43.56 -72.57 -13.88
CA ALA A 67 -43.84 -73.61 -14.86
C ALA A 67 -43.45 -75.02 -14.34
N LYS A 68 -44.42 -75.94 -14.38
CA LYS A 68 -44.28 -77.29 -13.82
C LYS A 68 -43.28 -78.14 -14.60
N ALA A 69 -42.25 -78.64 -13.90
CA ALA A 69 -41.33 -79.64 -14.43
C ALA A 69 -42.02 -81.02 -14.53
N PRO A 70 -41.90 -81.75 -15.67
CA PRO A 70 -42.38 -83.12 -15.76
C PRO A 70 -41.60 -84.05 -14.81
N ILE A 71 -42.32 -84.96 -14.14
CA ILE A 71 -41.77 -85.88 -13.13
C ILE A 71 -40.61 -86.74 -13.67
N PHE A 72 -40.55 -86.98 -14.97
CA PHE A 72 -39.52 -87.81 -15.62
C PHE A 72 -38.40 -87.01 -16.29
N SER A 73 -38.43 -85.68 -16.21
CA SER A 73 -37.45 -84.78 -16.85
C SER A 73 -37.22 -83.52 -16.00
N PRO A 74 -36.48 -83.62 -14.88
CA PRO A 74 -36.33 -82.52 -13.91
C PRO A 74 -35.60 -81.27 -14.44
N GLY A 75 -35.02 -81.33 -15.65
CA GLY A 75 -34.41 -80.17 -16.32
C GLY A 75 -35.26 -79.56 -17.44
N LEU A 76 -36.46 -80.07 -17.69
CA LEU A 76 -37.39 -79.52 -18.69
C LEU A 76 -38.53 -78.80 -17.99
N VAL A 77 -38.82 -77.60 -18.45
CA VAL A 77 -39.92 -76.76 -17.95
C VAL A 77 -40.92 -76.57 -19.08
N LYS A 78 -42.21 -76.85 -18.83
CA LYS A 78 -43.26 -76.68 -19.84
C LYS A 78 -43.84 -75.27 -19.74
N VAL A 79 -43.49 -74.42 -20.69
CA VAL A 79 -43.92 -73.03 -20.78
C VAL A 79 -44.88 -72.86 -21.97
N ASP A 80 -45.79 -71.89 -21.90
CA ASP A 80 -46.53 -71.45 -23.08
C ASP A 80 -45.56 -70.82 -24.08
N ARG A 81 -45.45 -71.45 -25.24
CA ARG A 81 -44.50 -71.04 -26.27
C ARG A 81 -44.88 -69.68 -26.85
N ASP A 82 -46.17 -69.41 -27.01
CA ASP A 82 -46.65 -68.23 -27.69
C ASP A 82 -46.49 -67.01 -26.75
N GLU A 83 -46.83 -67.16 -25.46
CA GLU A 83 -46.65 -66.11 -24.44
C GLU A 83 -45.17 -65.75 -24.23
N LEU A 84 -44.29 -66.76 -24.06
CA LEU A 84 -42.85 -66.54 -23.92
C LEU A 84 -42.24 -65.90 -25.19
N SER A 85 -42.73 -66.29 -26.37
CA SER A 85 -42.26 -65.74 -27.64
C SER A 85 -42.67 -64.28 -27.80
N ASP A 86 -43.85 -63.90 -27.35
CA ASP A 86 -44.32 -62.52 -27.39
C ASP A 86 -43.52 -61.61 -26.45
N ASP A 87 -43.30 -62.04 -25.21
CA ASP A 87 -42.46 -61.31 -24.24
C ASP A 87 -41.02 -61.14 -24.74
N LEU A 88 -40.42 -62.20 -25.31
CA LEU A 88 -39.08 -62.12 -25.91
C LEU A 88 -39.01 -61.19 -27.12
N ASN A 89 -40.07 -61.16 -27.95
CA ASN A 89 -40.15 -60.26 -29.09
C ASN A 89 -40.33 -58.80 -28.66
N GLU A 90 -41.09 -58.54 -27.60
CA GLU A 90 -41.23 -57.21 -27.01
C GLU A 90 -39.90 -56.74 -26.41
N LEU A 91 -39.23 -57.59 -25.63
CA LEU A 91 -37.90 -57.33 -25.09
C LEU A 91 -36.89 -57.01 -26.20
N LYS A 92 -36.89 -57.81 -27.28
CA LYS A 92 -36.01 -57.61 -28.44
C LYS A 92 -36.26 -56.28 -29.16
N LYS A 93 -37.50 -55.77 -29.16
CA LYS A 93 -37.84 -54.48 -29.76
C LYS A 93 -37.42 -53.30 -28.87
N MET A 94 -37.54 -53.43 -27.55
CA MET A 94 -37.29 -52.32 -26.61
C MET A 94 -35.82 -52.19 -26.19
N LEU A 95 -35.07 -53.29 -26.09
CA LEU A 95 -33.64 -53.27 -25.73
C LEU A 95 -32.77 -52.35 -26.59
N PRO A 96 -32.82 -52.37 -27.94
CA PRO A 96 -31.95 -51.53 -28.77
C PRO A 96 -32.22 -50.04 -28.57
N VAL A 97 -33.49 -49.65 -28.45
CA VAL A 97 -33.90 -48.25 -28.25
C VAL A 97 -33.36 -47.69 -26.93
N GLN A 98 -33.38 -48.49 -25.87
CA GLN A 98 -32.87 -48.05 -24.57
C GLN A 98 -31.35 -47.97 -24.54
N LEU A 99 -30.64 -48.90 -25.20
CA LEU A 99 -29.18 -48.83 -25.30
C LEU A 99 -28.73 -47.61 -26.10
N GLU A 100 -29.43 -47.27 -27.19
CA GLU A 100 -29.16 -46.07 -27.98
C GLU A 100 -29.40 -44.80 -27.16
N ARG A 101 -30.53 -44.72 -26.44
CA ARG A 101 -30.84 -43.58 -25.56
C ARG A 101 -29.84 -43.43 -24.41
N ALA A 102 -29.45 -44.53 -23.76
CA ALA A 102 -28.42 -44.54 -22.72
C ALA A 102 -27.07 -44.04 -23.27
N SER A 103 -26.70 -44.50 -24.47
CA SER A 103 -25.49 -44.06 -25.15
C SER A 103 -25.54 -42.58 -25.52
N ALA A 104 -26.69 -42.07 -25.96
CA ALA A 104 -26.89 -40.66 -26.25
C ALA A 104 -26.78 -39.80 -24.97
N LEU A 105 -27.41 -40.25 -23.88
CA LEU A 105 -27.32 -39.58 -22.58
C LEU A 105 -25.87 -39.55 -22.07
N MET A 106 -25.12 -40.65 -22.19
CA MET A 106 -23.71 -40.68 -21.82
C MET A 106 -22.86 -39.72 -22.66
N ARG A 107 -23.09 -39.65 -23.97
CA ARG A 107 -22.40 -38.69 -24.84
C ARG A 107 -22.72 -37.25 -24.47
N GLU A 108 -23.96 -36.96 -24.13
CA GLU A 108 -24.36 -35.63 -23.68
C GLU A 108 -23.76 -35.29 -22.32
N ALA A 109 -23.75 -36.23 -21.38
CA ALA A 109 -23.12 -36.08 -20.07
C ALA A 109 -21.62 -35.81 -20.21
N GLU A 110 -20.91 -36.55 -21.08
CA GLU A 110 -19.49 -36.36 -21.38
C GLU A 110 -19.23 -34.97 -21.98
N ARG A 111 -20.10 -34.55 -22.93
CA ARG A 111 -20.00 -33.21 -23.53
C ARG A 111 -20.19 -32.12 -22.48
N ARG A 112 -21.22 -32.23 -21.63
CA ARG A 112 -21.49 -31.28 -20.55
C ARG A 112 -20.35 -31.24 -19.53
N LEU A 113 -19.80 -32.40 -19.16
CA LEU A 113 -18.64 -32.50 -18.28
C LEU A 113 -17.43 -31.77 -18.86
N ASN A 114 -17.11 -32.02 -20.14
CA ASN A 114 -15.98 -31.39 -20.80
C ASN A 114 -16.15 -29.87 -20.92
N THR A 115 -17.35 -29.41 -21.26
CA THR A 115 -17.69 -27.98 -21.26
C THR A 115 -17.54 -27.36 -19.87
N ALA A 116 -18.08 -27.99 -18.83
CA ALA A 116 -17.96 -27.51 -17.45
C ALA A 116 -16.50 -27.45 -16.99
N GLN A 117 -15.69 -28.46 -17.35
CA GLN A 117 -14.28 -28.50 -17.00
C GLN A 117 -13.48 -27.41 -17.73
N THR A 118 -13.77 -27.16 -19.00
CA THR A 118 -13.16 -26.06 -19.78
C THR A 118 -13.52 -24.71 -19.18
N GLN A 119 -14.80 -24.49 -18.85
CA GLN A 119 -15.27 -23.25 -18.21
C GLN A 119 -14.62 -23.05 -16.84
N ALA A 120 -14.56 -24.08 -16.00
CA ALA A 120 -13.91 -24.01 -14.69
C ALA A 120 -12.42 -23.64 -14.82
N ASN A 121 -11.70 -24.26 -15.76
CA ASN A 121 -10.30 -23.93 -16.02
C ASN A 121 -10.13 -22.48 -16.50
N ALA A 122 -11.01 -21.99 -17.36
CA ALA A 122 -10.99 -20.60 -17.80
C ALA A 122 -11.24 -19.63 -16.63
N THR A 123 -12.21 -19.91 -15.76
CA THR A 123 -12.49 -19.11 -14.57
C THR A 123 -11.32 -19.11 -13.58
N ILE A 124 -10.70 -20.26 -13.34
CA ILE A 124 -9.51 -20.36 -12.48
C ILE A 124 -8.36 -19.53 -13.05
N SER A 125 -8.12 -19.63 -14.36
CA SER A 125 -7.08 -18.84 -15.03
C SER A 125 -7.33 -17.34 -14.94
N ASP A 126 -8.58 -16.89 -15.16
CA ASP A 126 -8.96 -15.48 -15.04
C ASP A 126 -8.80 -14.98 -13.60
N ALA A 127 -9.28 -15.76 -12.62
CA ALA A 127 -9.11 -15.44 -11.20
C ALA A 127 -7.64 -15.35 -10.79
N GLN A 128 -6.80 -16.26 -11.27
CA GLN A 128 -5.35 -16.23 -11.02
C GLN A 128 -4.68 -15.00 -11.65
N SER A 129 -5.06 -14.62 -12.88
CA SER A 129 -4.56 -13.41 -13.53
C SER A 129 -4.93 -12.17 -12.72
N ARG A 130 -6.21 -12.02 -12.37
CA ARG A 130 -6.69 -10.89 -11.56
C ARG A 130 -6.00 -10.83 -10.19
N ALA A 131 -5.80 -11.98 -9.55
CA ALA A 131 -5.08 -12.05 -8.28
C ALA A 131 -3.62 -11.59 -8.44
N ALA A 132 -2.94 -12.02 -9.50
CA ALA A 132 -1.57 -11.58 -9.80
C ALA A 132 -1.50 -10.07 -10.04
N ASP A 133 -2.46 -9.52 -10.78
CA ASP A 133 -2.55 -8.07 -11.04
C ASP A 133 -2.79 -7.28 -9.75
N ILE A 134 -3.71 -7.73 -8.88
CA ILE A 134 -3.97 -7.10 -7.58
C ILE A 134 -2.71 -7.11 -6.70
N VAL A 135 -2.00 -8.24 -6.63
CA VAL A 135 -0.77 -8.35 -5.83
C VAL A 135 0.31 -7.41 -6.38
N LYS A 136 0.43 -7.32 -7.71
CA LYS A 136 1.38 -6.42 -8.36
C LYS A 136 1.06 -4.96 -8.05
N GLU A 137 -0.19 -4.54 -8.24
CA GLU A 137 -0.65 -3.17 -7.99
C GLU A 137 -0.47 -2.79 -6.51
N ALA A 138 -0.88 -3.66 -5.58
CA ALA A 138 -0.68 -3.45 -4.16
C ALA A 138 0.81 -3.34 -3.81
N GLY A 139 1.68 -4.14 -4.44
CA GLY A 139 3.12 -4.07 -4.26
C GLY A 139 3.73 -2.76 -4.78
N GLU A 140 3.27 -2.27 -5.93
CA GLU A 140 3.67 -0.96 -6.47
C GLU A 140 3.21 0.19 -5.56
N GLN A 141 1.96 0.15 -5.08
CA GLN A 141 1.42 1.15 -4.16
C GLN A 141 2.17 1.15 -2.81
N ALA A 142 2.45 -0.02 -2.25
CA ALA A 142 3.22 -0.15 -1.01
C ALA A 142 4.65 0.41 -1.18
N ARG A 143 5.30 0.14 -2.31
CA ARG A 143 6.62 0.73 -2.63
C ARG A 143 6.54 2.24 -2.80
N PHE A 144 5.48 2.76 -3.42
CA PHE A 144 5.28 4.19 -3.57
C PHE A 144 5.08 4.89 -2.23
N LEU A 145 4.25 4.33 -1.34
CA LEU A 145 4.04 4.84 0.02
C LEU A 145 5.32 4.77 0.86
N ALA A 146 6.01 3.62 0.86
CA ALA A 146 7.30 3.47 1.54
C ALA A 146 8.37 4.40 0.98
N GLY A 147 8.37 4.61 -0.33
CA GLY A 147 9.25 5.58 -1.01
C GLY A 147 8.98 7.01 -0.56
N GLN A 148 7.71 7.41 -0.42
CA GLN A 148 7.34 8.73 0.10
C GLN A 148 7.78 8.92 1.56
N GLU A 149 7.56 7.94 2.43
CA GLU A 149 8.05 8.00 3.81
C GLU A 149 9.57 8.12 3.87
N ASN A 150 10.28 7.39 3.00
CA ASN A 150 11.73 7.46 2.90
C ASN A 150 12.20 8.85 2.39
N VAL A 151 11.53 9.42 1.39
CA VAL A 151 11.85 10.78 0.90
C VAL A 151 11.63 11.84 1.98
N VAL A 152 10.54 11.75 2.76
CA VAL A 152 10.29 12.69 3.86
C VAL A 152 11.34 12.55 4.96
N ALA A 153 11.73 11.32 5.32
CA ALA A 153 12.78 11.08 6.30
C ALA A 153 14.14 11.65 5.85
N ILE A 154 14.53 11.39 4.59
CA ILE A 154 15.75 11.96 3.98
C ILE A 154 15.69 13.48 3.94
N ALA A 155 14.55 14.06 3.54
CA ALA A 155 14.37 15.51 3.48
C ALA A 155 14.51 16.16 4.87
N ARG A 156 13.93 15.55 5.92
CA ARG A 156 14.09 16.01 7.30
C ARG A 156 15.54 15.94 7.77
N GLN A 157 16.23 14.83 7.46
CA GLN A 157 17.64 14.68 7.81
C GLN A 157 18.52 15.72 7.11
N ASN A 158 18.27 16.00 5.83
CA ASN A 158 18.97 17.03 5.07
C ASN A 158 18.68 18.42 5.63
N ALA A 159 17.42 18.72 5.96
CA ALA A 159 17.04 19.99 6.57
C ALA A 159 17.76 20.21 7.91
N GLN A 160 17.82 19.19 8.77
CA GLN A 160 18.56 19.26 10.04
C GLN A 160 20.04 19.55 9.79
N THR A 161 20.66 18.84 8.84
CA THR A 161 22.08 19.02 8.48
C THR A 161 22.35 20.44 7.95
N ILE A 162 21.44 21.01 7.16
CA ILE A 162 21.54 22.39 6.67
C ILE A 162 21.46 23.37 7.84
N ILE A 163 20.52 23.18 8.77
CA ILE A 163 20.37 24.03 9.95
C ILE A 163 21.64 23.98 10.81
N ASP A 164 22.14 22.79 11.11
CA ASP A 164 23.35 22.60 11.93
C ASP A 164 24.57 23.25 11.26
N THR A 165 24.71 23.11 9.94
CA THR A 165 25.80 23.73 9.16
C THR A 165 25.67 25.25 9.16
N ALA A 166 24.45 25.78 8.98
CA ALA A 166 24.19 27.21 8.99
C ALA A 166 24.47 27.83 10.37
N GLN A 167 24.07 27.15 11.45
CA GLN A 167 24.38 27.57 12.83
C GLN A 167 25.89 27.58 13.08
N ALA A 168 26.59 26.50 12.73
CA ALA A 168 28.04 26.44 12.89
C ALA A 168 28.77 27.53 12.07
N GLN A 169 28.28 27.85 10.87
CA GLN A 169 28.83 28.93 10.05
C GLN A 169 28.54 30.31 10.64
N ALA A 170 27.33 30.53 11.15
CA ALA A 170 26.96 31.76 11.84
C ALA A 170 27.83 31.98 13.08
N ASP A 171 28.02 30.95 13.90
CA ASP A 171 28.87 31.03 15.10
C ASP A 171 30.32 31.37 14.75
N ARG A 172 30.88 30.71 13.72
CA ARG A 172 32.23 31.04 13.23
C ARG A 172 32.32 32.47 12.72
N LEU A 173 31.31 32.95 11.99
CA LEU A 173 31.28 34.31 11.47
C LEU A 173 31.23 35.33 12.61
N VAL A 174 30.39 35.10 13.62
CA VAL A 174 30.29 35.95 14.82
C VAL A 174 31.61 35.95 15.59
N GLN A 175 32.22 34.79 15.81
CA GLN A 175 33.52 34.70 16.47
C GLN A 175 34.61 35.41 15.68
N GLY A 176 34.65 35.24 14.35
CA GLY A 176 35.59 35.93 13.48
C GLY A 176 35.41 37.44 13.47
N ALA A 177 34.16 37.92 13.41
CA ALA A 177 33.84 39.34 13.48
C ALA A 177 34.22 39.96 14.83
N ASN A 178 33.95 39.26 15.94
CA ASN A 178 34.35 39.69 17.28
C ASN A 178 35.88 39.72 17.42
N GLY A 179 36.57 38.71 16.92
CA GLY A 179 38.03 38.66 16.91
C GLY A 179 38.64 39.81 16.10
N TYR A 180 38.11 40.08 14.92
CA TYR A 180 38.52 41.20 14.09
C TYR A 180 38.28 42.55 14.76
N ALA A 181 37.08 42.75 15.34
CA ALA A 181 36.76 43.96 16.08
C ALA A 181 37.71 44.17 17.26
N ALA A 182 37.99 43.12 18.03
CA ALA A 182 38.95 43.18 19.14
C ALA A 182 40.37 43.52 18.67
N GLN A 183 40.81 42.95 17.54
CA GLN A 183 42.12 43.26 16.97
C GLN A 183 42.20 44.73 16.54
N VAL A 184 41.24 45.22 15.75
CA VAL A 184 41.22 46.61 15.27
C VAL A 184 41.17 47.59 16.44
N MET A 185 40.34 47.30 17.45
CA MET A 185 40.26 48.13 18.66
C MET A 185 41.57 48.11 19.46
N GLY A 186 42.24 46.96 19.58
CA GLY A 186 43.54 46.87 20.24
C GLY A 186 44.67 47.58 19.49
N GLU A 187 44.67 47.53 18.16
CA GLU A 187 45.62 48.28 17.32
C GLU A 187 45.39 49.79 17.45
N LEU A 188 44.11 50.22 17.45
CA LEU A 188 43.74 51.62 17.67
C LEU A 188 44.15 52.11 19.07
N ASP A 189 43.91 51.32 20.11
CA ASP A 189 44.33 51.62 21.49
C ASP A 189 45.85 51.81 21.57
N THR A 190 46.62 50.92 20.94
CA THR A 190 48.09 51.02 20.87
C THR A 190 48.55 52.29 20.15
N GLN A 191 47.89 52.68 19.05
CA GLN A 191 48.19 53.94 18.36
C GLN A 191 47.86 55.16 19.20
N LEU A 192 46.71 55.15 19.88
CA LEU A 192 46.28 56.23 20.77
C LEU A 192 47.22 56.38 21.96
N ASP A 193 47.72 55.30 22.55
CA ASP A 193 48.68 55.37 23.65
C ASP A 193 50.01 55.99 23.19
N LYS A 194 50.54 55.58 22.02
CA LYS A 194 51.73 56.22 21.43
C LYS A 194 51.52 57.71 21.19
N MET A 195 50.41 58.08 20.55
CA MET A 195 50.09 59.50 20.31
C MET A 195 49.95 60.28 21.63
N GLY A 196 49.37 59.66 22.66
CA GLY A 196 49.28 60.23 24.00
C GLY A 196 50.64 60.40 24.67
N GLN A 197 51.56 59.46 24.50
CA GLN A 197 52.95 59.58 24.96
C GLN A 197 53.66 60.74 24.25
N ASP A 198 53.51 60.86 22.93
CA ASP A 198 54.09 61.95 22.14
C ASP A 198 53.56 63.33 22.58
N VAL A 199 52.25 63.44 22.84
CA VAL A 199 51.63 64.67 23.37
C VAL A 199 52.18 65.02 24.75
N ARG A 200 52.31 64.04 25.66
CA ARG A 200 52.89 64.26 27.00
C ARG A 200 54.34 64.74 26.91
N ALA A 201 55.16 64.08 26.08
CA ALA A 201 56.54 64.49 25.84
C ALA A 201 56.61 65.91 25.26
N GLY A 202 55.74 66.25 24.30
CA GLY A 202 55.62 67.59 23.74
C GLY A 202 55.27 68.65 24.79
N LEU A 203 54.31 68.37 25.67
CA LEU A 203 53.95 69.27 26.78
C LEU A 203 55.11 69.45 27.77
N GLU A 204 55.85 68.39 28.09
CA GLU A 204 57.00 68.47 29.00
C GLU A 204 58.12 69.35 28.43
N VAL A 205 58.41 69.25 27.14
CA VAL A 205 59.36 70.14 26.44
C VAL A 205 58.89 71.60 26.46
N LEU A 206 57.58 71.85 26.29
CA LEU A 206 57.02 73.20 26.36
C LEU A 206 57.15 73.79 27.77
N HIS A 207 56.78 73.03 28.80
CA HIS A 207 56.97 73.43 30.19
C HIS A 207 58.44 73.71 30.52
N GLN A 208 59.36 72.90 30.01
CA GLN A 208 60.80 73.12 30.20
C GLN A 208 61.26 74.42 29.53
N ARG A 209 60.81 74.70 28.30
CA ARG A 209 61.11 75.96 27.60
C ARG A 209 60.53 77.17 28.33
N GLU A 210 59.32 77.07 28.87
CA GLU A 210 58.72 78.13 29.69
C GLU A 210 59.55 78.40 30.95
N GLN A 211 60.03 77.36 31.64
CA GLN A 211 60.88 77.51 32.82
C GLN A 211 62.25 78.09 32.48
N GLU A 212 62.87 77.68 31.37
CA GLU A 212 64.14 78.23 30.88
C GLU A 212 63.99 79.71 30.47
N ALA A 213 62.88 80.06 29.79
CA ALA A 213 62.53 81.43 29.46
C ALA A 213 62.26 82.28 30.72
N ALA A 214 61.54 81.73 31.71
CA ALA A 214 61.30 82.40 32.97
C ALA A 214 62.60 82.62 33.76
N ARG A 215 63.54 81.66 33.73
CA ARG A 215 64.87 81.79 34.36
C ARG A 215 65.73 82.83 33.66
N SER A 216 65.73 82.89 32.32
CA SER A 216 66.48 83.90 31.56
C SER A 216 65.90 85.30 31.74
N MET A 217 64.58 85.43 31.87
CA MET A 217 63.89 86.68 32.22
C MET A 217 64.21 87.13 33.66
N ASN A 218 64.20 86.22 34.64
CA ASN A 218 64.55 86.53 36.04
C ASN A 218 66.04 86.86 36.22
N ALA A 219 66.94 86.23 35.45
CA ALA A 219 68.37 86.57 35.43
C ALA A 219 68.68 87.92 34.73
N SER A 220 67.70 88.48 34.00
CA SER A 220 67.80 89.77 33.31
C SER A 220 67.04 90.90 34.01
N ALA A 221 66.43 90.64 35.18
CA ALA A 221 65.86 91.67 36.05
C ALA A 221 66.99 92.35 36.85
N PRO A 222 67.19 93.68 36.77
CA PRO A 222 68.30 94.36 37.41
C PRO A 222 68.06 94.49 38.91
N ASP A 223 69.03 94.04 39.72
CA ASP A 223 69.16 94.42 41.12
C ASP A 223 69.55 95.90 41.17
N GLN A 224 68.56 96.77 41.33
CA GLN A 224 68.74 98.17 41.69
C GLN A 224 68.46 98.32 43.18
N GLY A 225 69.49 98.50 44.01
CA GLY A 225 69.34 98.99 45.38
C GLY A 225 70.57 98.89 46.28
N GLU A 226 70.98 100.05 46.81
CA GLU A 226 71.88 100.31 47.97
C GLU A 226 73.40 100.21 47.71
N GLU A 227 74.16 101.29 47.44
CA GLU A 227 74.43 102.52 48.23
C GLU A 227 74.94 102.28 49.67
N THR A 228 76.20 102.64 49.94
CA THR A 228 76.72 103.56 51.01
C THR A 228 78.24 103.35 51.17
N GLN A 229 79.08 104.24 50.63
CA GLN A 229 79.76 105.35 51.33
C GLN A 229 80.48 104.98 52.64
N GLY A 230 81.80 105.20 52.65
CA GLY A 230 82.66 105.15 53.84
C GLY A 230 84.11 104.85 53.53
#